data_AF-A0A4R5EGS1-F1
#
_entry.id   AF-A0A4R5EGS1-F1
#
_cell.length_a   1.000
_cell.length_b   1.000
_cell.length_c   1.000
_cell.angle_alpha   90.00
_cell.angle_beta   90.00
_cell.angle_gamma   90.00
#
_symmetry.space_group_name_H-M   'P 1'
#
loop_
_entity.id
_entity.type
_entity.pdbx_description
1 polymer ?
#
loop_
_entity_poly.entity_id
_entity_poly.type
_entity_poly.pdbx_seq_one_letter_code
_entity_poly.pdbx_strand_id
1 'polypeptide(L)'
;MIVGDGTTTFLDWELALWGDPVYDLAVHIHKMGYLPEETDALITRWQRAMPSDHTTGRRRDLAAYLTHERIKSAIVDSVRYRQLFARNGPYPYPEHQLVESLAAKLNAARPYWHIPEPNRRPHRRNGPAPPMNVGRGYRKE
;
A
#
# COMPACT_ATOMS: atom_id res chain seq x y z
N MET A 1 8.24 16.38 9.68
CA MET A 1 8.45 16.77 11.09
C MET A 1 9.92 17.03 11.30
N ILE A 2 10.27 18.13 11.97
CA ILE A 2 11.64 18.45 12.36
C ILE A 2 11.73 18.29 13.88
N VAL A 3 12.76 17.58 14.35
CA VAL A 3 13.06 17.40 15.78
C VAL A 3 14.39 18.07 16.05
N GLY A 4 14.42 19.03 16.98
CA GLY A 4 15.61 19.82 17.31
C GLY A 4 15.38 20.69 18.54
N ASP A 5 16.45 20.96 19.29
CA ASP A 5 16.43 21.83 20.49
C ASP A 5 15.36 21.45 21.53
N GLY A 6 15.10 20.14 21.70
CA GLY A 6 14.06 19.64 22.61
C GLY A 6 12.62 19.89 22.14
N THR A 7 12.43 20.39 20.92
CA THR A 7 11.12 20.71 20.34
C THR A 7 10.83 19.88 19.09
N THR A 8 9.55 19.81 18.75
CA THR A 8 9.06 19.12 17.56
C THR A 8 8.21 20.09 16.75
N THR A 9 8.57 20.30 15.48
CA THR A 9 7.81 21.15 14.55
C THR A 9 7.15 20.29 13.47
N PHE A 10 5.83 20.45 13.34
CA PHE A 10 5.04 19.84 12.27
C PHE A 10 5.02 20.74 11.03
N LEU A 11 5.18 20.10 9.87
CA LEU A 11 5.22 20.74 8.56
C LEU A 11 4.04 20.23 7.71
N ASP A 12 3.92 20.72 6.48
CA ASP A 12 2.99 20.21 5.47
C ASP A 12 1.50 20.34 5.87
N TRP A 13 1.12 21.51 6.39
CA TRP A 13 -0.25 21.83 6.83
C TRP A 13 -1.27 21.96 5.69
N GLU A 14 -0.85 21.87 4.43
CA GLU A 14 -1.70 22.07 3.24
C GLU A 14 -2.86 21.06 3.11
N LEU A 15 -2.75 19.90 3.77
CA LEU A 15 -3.79 18.87 3.82
C LEU A 15 -4.47 18.76 5.19
N ALA A 16 -4.26 19.72 6.09
CA ALA A 16 -4.90 19.71 7.40
C ALA A 16 -6.41 19.95 7.26
N LEU A 17 -7.21 19.09 7.90
CA LEU A 17 -8.66 19.11 7.83
C LEU A 17 -9.24 18.83 9.22
N TRP A 18 -10.48 19.27 9.44
CA TRP A 18 -11.26 18.84 10.59
C TRP A 18 -11.66 17.37 10.41
N GLY A 19 -11.39 16.54 11.41
CA GLY A 19 -11.64 15.11 11.33
C GLY A 19 -11.60 14.40 12.66
N ASP A 20 -11.77 13.08 12.59
CA ASP A 20 -11.64 12.19 13.73
C ASP A 20 -10.15 12.08 14.14
N PRO A 21 -9.76 12.42 15.38
CA PRO A 21 -8.37 12.36 15.80
C PRO A 21 -7.81 10.92 15.82
N VAL A 22 -8.67 9.89 15.87
CA VAL A 22 -8.25 8.49 15.75
C VAL A 22 -7.73 8.20 14.33
N TYR A 23 -8.24 8.90 13.32
CA TYR A 23 -7.74 8.79 11.95
C TYR A 23 -6.30 9.30 11.84
N ASP A 24 -5.99 10.45 12.43
CA ASP A 24 -4.62 10.99 12.44
C ASP A 24 -3.63 10.05 13.13
N LEU A 25 -4.05 9.42 14.24
CA LEU A 25 -3.26 8.38 14.89
C LEU A 25 -3.01 7.18 13.96
N ALA A 26 -4.03 6.72 13.24
CA ALA A 26 -3.91 5.61 12.30
C ALA A 26 -2.95 5.94 11.15
N VAL A 27 -3.07 7.14 10.58
CA VAL A 27 -2.17 7.65 9.54
C VAL A 27 -0.73 7.71 10.04
N HIS A 28 -0.52 8.21 11.27
CA HIS A 28 0.81 8.28 11.87
C HIS A 28 1.43 6.88 12.06
N ILE A 29 0.69 5.95 12.68
CA ILE A 29 1.16 4.56 12.88
C ILE A 29 1.52 3.91 11.54
N HIS A 30 0.64 4.04 10.54
CA HIS A 30 0.84 3.44 9.22
C HIS A 30 2.06 4.01 8.50
N LYS A 31 2.31 5.32 8.60
CA LYS A 31 3.46 5.99 7.96
C LYS A 31 4.78 5.70 8.65
N MET A 32 4.79 5.56 9.97
CA MET A 32 6.03 5.40 10.74
C MET A 32 6.54 3.96 10.76
N GLY A 33 5.66 2.97 10.55
CA GLY A 33 6.09 1.56 10.50
C GLY A 33 6.69 1.07 11.82
N TYR A 34 6.19 1.58 12.95
CA TYR A 34 6.63 1.22 14.29
C TYR A 34 6.59 -0.29 14.56
N LEU A 35 7.49 -0.76 15.42
CA LEU A 35 7.41 -2.08 16.01
C LEU A 35 6.16 -2.21 16.90
N PRO A 36 5.67 -3.43 17.19
CA PRO A 36 4.47 -3.62 18.01
C PRO A 36 4.53 -2.91 19.38
N GLU A 37 5.65 -3.03 20.09
CA GLU A 37 5.86 -2.41 21.39
C GLU A 37 5.90 -0.87 21.33
N GLU A 38 6.43 -0.31 20.24
CA GLU A 38 6.45 1.14 20.00
C GLU A 38 5.05 1.65 19.69
N THR A 39 4.29 0.87 18.92
CA THR A 39 2.89 1.16 18.59
C THR A 39 2.03 1.18 19.86
N ASP A 40 2.17 0.19 20.73
CA ASP A 40 1.44 0.13 22.00
C ASP A 40 1.79 1.29 22.94
N ALA A 41 3.09 1.64 23.00
CA ALA A 41 3.57 2.77 23.79
C ALA A 41 3.00 4.10 23.26
N LEU A 42 3.02 4.30 21.94
CA LEU A 42 2.42 5.48 21.28
C LEU A 42 0.93 5.56 21.58
N ILE A 43 0.19 4.48 21.33
CA ILE A 43 -1.26 4.40 21.53
C ILE A 43 -1.60 4.73 23.00
N THR A 44 -0.82 4.25 23.96
CA THR A 44 -1.01 4.55 25.38
C THR A 44 -0.77 6.03 25.70
N ARG A 45 0.31 6.62 25.18
CA ARG A 45 0.63 8.05 25.40
C ARG A 45 -0.41 8.96 24.76
N TRP A 46 -0.82 8.64 23.54
CA TRP A 46 -1.84 9.38 22.80
C TRP A 46 -3.18 9.38 23.57
N GLN A 47 -3.61 8.22 24.08
CA GLN A 47 -4.84 8.14 24.88
C GLN A 47 -4.83 9.03 26.12
N ARG A 48 -3.68 9.12 26.80
CA ARG A 48 -3.54 9.96 28.00
C ARG A 48 -3.61 11.45 27.68
N ALA A 49 -3.24 11.84 26.46
CA ALA A 49 -3.26 13.22 26.01
C ALA A 49 -4.61 13.65 25.44
N MET A 50 -5.42 12.71 24.96
CA MET A 50 -6.68 13.00 24.28
C MET A 50 -7.87 13.10 25.23
N PRO A 51 -8.81 14.05 25.00
CA PRO A 51 -10.08 14.08 25.71
C PRO A 51 -10.90 12.80 25.47
N SER A 52 -11.48 12.24 26.53
CA SER A 52 -12.28 11.01 26.46
C SER A 52 -13.45 11.13 25.49
N ASP A 53 -14.07 12.30 25.42
CA ASP A 53 -15.29 12.56 24.66
C ASP A 53 -15.07 12.42 23.15
N HIS A 54 -13.84 12.63 22.68
CA HIS A 54 -13.44 12.51 21.28
C HIS A 54 -12.80 11.16 20.94
N THR A 55 -12.75 10.21 21.89
CA THR A 55 -12.07 8.92 21.69
C THR A 55 -12.94 7.72 22.05
N THR A 56 -14.25 7.94 22.19
CA THR A 56 -15.23 6.85 22.34
C THR A 56 -15.21 5.97 21.09
N GLY A 57 -15.14 4.64 21.25
CA GLY A 57 -15.11 3.72 20.11
C GLY A 57 -13.72 3.52 19.46
N ARG A 58 -12.72 4.31 19.84
CA ARG A 58 -11.38 4.38 19.23
C ARG A 58 -10.71 3.06 18.85
N ARG A 59 -10.90 1.97 19.61
CA ARG A 59 -10.27 0.67 19.28
C ARG A 59 -10.82 0.10 17.98
N ARG A 60 -12.13 0.23 17.78
CA ARG A 60 -12.80 -0.20 16.54
C ARG A 60 -12.42 0.71 15.39
N ASP A 61 -12.44 2.01 15.63
CA ASP A 61 -12.18 3.01 14.59
C ASP A 61 -10.72 2.97 14.14
N LEU A 62 -9.77 2.84 15.08
CA LEU A 62 -8.35 2.65 14.77
C LEU A 62 -8.11 1.42 13.91
N ALA A 63 -8.77 0.29 14.22
CA ALA A 63 -8.65 -0.91 13.39
C ALA A 63 -9.19 -0.69 11.97
N ALA A 64 -10.33 -0.01 11.84
CA ALA A 64 -10.92 0.32 10.55
C ALA A 64 -10.03 1.29 9.75
N TYR A 65 -9.51 2.34 10.38
CA TYR A 65 -8.64 3.32 9.74
C TYR A 65 -7.28 2.74 9.34
N LEU A 66 -6.68 1.85 10.15
CA LEU A 66 -5.46 1.15 9.75
C LEU A 66 -5.69 0.27 8.52
N THR A 67 -6.83 -0.42 8.45
CA THR A 67 -7.22 -1.16 7.24
C THR A 67 -7.41 -0.23 6.05
N HIS A 68 -8.09 0.90 6.26
CA HIS A 68 -8.25 1.93 5.23
C HIS A 68 -6.90 2.43 4.71
N GLU A 69 -5.93 2.74 5.58
CA GLU A 69 -4.61 3.25 5.21
C GLU A 69 -3.77 2.22 4.43
N ARG A 70 -3.87 0.93 4.78
CA ARG A 70 -3.25 -0.16 3.99
C ARG A 70 -3.78 -0.18 2.57
N ILE A 71 -5.11 -0.14 2.41
CA ILE A 71 -5.77 -0.12 1.10
C ILE A 71 -5.41 1.16 0.32
N LYS A 72 -5.56 2.33 0.96
CA LYS A 72 -5.28 3.63 0.36
C LYS A 72 -3.85 3.71 -0.16
N SER A 73 -2.88 3.27 0.66
CA SER A 73 -1.47 3.30 0.29
C SER A 73 -1.16 2.39 -0.88
N ALA A 74 -1.75 1.19 -0.94
CA ALA A 74 -1.58 0.30 -2.08
C ALA A 74 -2.10 0.92 -3.39
N ILE A 75 -3.25 1.61 -3.35
CA ILE A 75 -3.83 2.28 -4.53
C ILE A 75 -2.97 3.48 -4.96
N VAL A 76 -2.64 4.37 -4.02
CA VAL A 76 -1.86 5.60 -4.30
C VAL A 76 -0.48 5.24 -4.84
N ASP A 77 0.18 4.25 -4.24
CA ASP A 77 1.50 3.80 -4.69
C ASP A 77 1.44 3.15 -6.07
N SER A 78 0.39 2.38 -6.38
CA SER A 78 0.23 1.79 -7.72
C SER A 78 0.18 2.87 -8.80
N VAL A 79 -0.59 3.94 -8.57
CA VAL A 79 -0.66 5.08 -9.51
C VAL A 79 0.70 5.80 -9.60
N ARG A 80 1.33 6.07 -8.46
CA ARG A 80 2.62 6.75 -8.38
C ARG A 80 3.72 5.98 -9.12
N TYR A 81 3.83 4.67 -8.89
CA TYR A 81 4.88 3.86 -9.50
C TYR A 81 4.63 3.63 -10.98
N ARG A 82 3.37 3.46 -11.40
CA ARG A 82 3.02 3.43 -12.83
C ARG A 82 3.50 4.69 -13.54
N GLN A 83 3.26 5.87 -12.97
CA GLN A 83 3.73 7.14 -13.54
C GLN A 83 5.25 7.25 -13.53
N LEU A 84 5.90 6.80 -12.46
CA LEU A 84 7.35 6.80 -12.32
C LEU A 84 8.03 5.94 -13.39
N PHE A 85 7.59 4.69 -13.57
CA PHE A 85 8.12 3.77 -14.58
C PHE A 85 7.83 4.24 -16.01
N ALA A 86 6.65 4.82 -16.27
CA ALA A 86 6.32 5.37 -17.59
C ALA A 86 7.26 6.50 -18.04
N ARG A 87 7.89 7.20 -17.08
CA ARG A 87 8.86 8.28 -17.37
C ARG A 87 10.29 7.77 -17.60
N ASN A 88 10.55 6.49 -17.32
CA ASN A 88 11.86 5.86 -17.44
C ASN A 88 13.02 6.64 -16.77
N GLY A 89 12.72 7.25 -15.62
CA GLY A 89 13.72 7.83 -14.71
C GLY A 89 13.72 9.37 -14.59
N PRO A 90 14.59 9.89 -13.69
CA PRO A 90 15.38 9.15 -12.71
C PRO A 90 14.53 8.60 -11.55
N TYR A 91 14.90 7.43 -11.03
CA TYR A 91 14.21 6.80 -9.90
C TYR A 91 14.83 7.25 -8.57
N PRO A 92 14.02 7.47 -7.51
CA PRO A 92 14.53 7.85 -6.19
C PRO A 92 15.26 6.71 -5.47
N TYR A 93 14.97 5.46 -5.86
CA TYR A 93 15.56 4.23 -5.34
C TYR A 93 15.76 3.23 -6.49
N PRO A 94 16.61 2.20 -6.33
CA PRO A 94 16.71 1.11 -7.31
C PRO A 94 15.36 0.49 -7.63
N GLU A 95 15.14 0.14 -8.91
CA GLU A 95 13.87 -0.38 -9.41
C GLU A 95 13.35 -1.58 -8.62
N HIS A 96 14.22 -2.54 -8.26
CA HIS A 96 13.82 -3.72 -7.48
C HIS A 96 13.23 -3.34 -6.12
N GLN A 97 13.75 -2.32 -5.45
CA GLN A 97 13.22 -1.87 -4.15
C GLN A 97 11.84 -1.22 -4.30
N LEU A 98 11.61 -0.49 -5.40
CA LEU A 98 10.30 0.05 -5.71
C LEU A 98 9.30 -1.09 -5.96
N VAL A 99 9.67 -2.10 -6.73
CA VAL A 99 8.81 -3.26 -6.97
C VAL A 99 8.51 -4.02 -5.67
N GLU A 100 9.52 -4.27 -4.83
CA GLU A 100 9.37 -4.93 -3.52
C GLU A 100 8.46 -4.12 -2.59
N SER A 101 8.65 -2.80 -2.52
CA SER A 101 7.83 -1.90 -1.72
C SER A 101 6.36 -1.93 -2.14
N LEU A 102 6.09 -1.90 -3.46
CA LEU A 102 4.73 -2.00 -3.98
C LEU A 102 4.12 -3.37 -3.67
N ALA A 103 4.87 -4.45 -3.89
CA ALA A 103 4.41 -5.81 -3.59
C ALA A 103 4.05 -5.96 -2.11
N ALA A 104 4.87 -5.42 -1.20
CA ALA A 104 4.59 -5.42 0.23
C ALA A 104 3.27 -4.70 0.56
N LYS A 105 3.02 -3.53 -0.03
CA LYS A 105 1.78 -2.77 0.17
C LYS A 105 0.54 -3.49 -0.38
N LEU A 106 0.65 -4.05 -1.59
CA LEU A 106 -0.41 -4.85 -2.20
C LEU A 106 -0.74 -6.07 -1.33
N ASN A 107 0.28 -6.77 -0.83
CA ASN A 107 0.10 -7.94 0.05
C ASN A 107 -0.51 -7.57 1.40
N ALA A 108 -0.12 -6.43 1.98
CA ALA A 108 -0.71 -5.94 3.25
C ALA A 108 -2.18 -5.51 3.09
N ALA A 109 -2.57 -5.01 1.91
CA ALA A 109 -3.94 -4.60 1.61
C ALA A 109 -4.84 -5.78 1.20
N ARG A 110 -4.28 -6.80 0.53
CA ARG A 110 -5.02 -7.93 -0.06
C ARG A 110 -6.05 -8.60 0.86
N PRO A 111 -5.76 -8.89 2.14
CA PRO A 111 -6.73 -9.53 3.04
C PRO A 111 -8.04 -8.75 3.21
N TYR A 112 -8.02 -7.44 2.95
CA TYR A 112 -9.13 -6.52 3.18
C TYR A 112 -9.86 -6.10 1.90
N TRP A 113 -9.39 -6.50 0.72
CA TRP A 113 -10.02 -6.13 -0.54
C TRP A 113 -11.21 -7.00 -0.93
N HIS A 114 -11.39 -8.15 -0.27
CA HIS A 114 -12.44 -9.11 -0.59
C HIS A 114 -12.49 -9.46 -2.10
N ILE A 115 -11.35 -9.38 -2.80
CA ILE A 115 -11.24 -9.78 -4.20
C ILE A 115 -11.43 -11.31 -4.22
N PRO A 116 -12.45 -11.82 -4.93
CA PRO A 116 -12.60 -13.26 -5.11
C PRO A 116 -11.30 -13.83 -5.65
N GLU A 117 -10.83 -14.96 -5.11
CA GLU A 117 -9.67 -15.67 -5.68
C GLU A 117 -9.84 -15.70 -7.20
N PRO A 118 -8.88 -15.18 -7.98
CA PRO A 118 -9.00 -15.15 -9.42
C PRO A 118 -9.29 -16.58 -9.85
N ASN A 119 -10.46 -16.79 -10.45
CA ASN A 119 -10.96 -18.10 -10.82
C ASN A 119 -9.80 -18.83 -11.50
N ARG A 120 -9.21 -19.82 -10.83
CA ARG A 120 -8.11 -20.63 -11.36
C ARG A 120 -8.74 -21.43 -12.49
N ARG A 121 -8.99 -20.79 -13.63
CA ARG A 121 -9.19 -21.50 -14.88
C ARG A 121 -7.95 -22.36 -14.97
N PRO A 122 -8.09 -23.70 -15.04
CA PRO A 122 -6.94 -24.56 -15.21
C PRO A 122 -6.17 -23.98 -16.38
N HIS A 123 -4.89 -23.66 -16.14
CA HIS A 123 -3.95 -23.32 -17.18
C HIS A 123 -4.22 -24.35 -18.27
N ARG A 124 -4.74 -23.93 -19.44
CA ARG A 124 -4.91 -24.85 -20.55
C ARG A 124 -3.51 -25.42 -20.74
N ARG A 125 -3.29 -26.67 -20.30
CA ARG A 125 -2.08 -27.41 -20.67
C ARG A 125 -1.99 -27.22 -22.16
N ASN A 126 -0.88 -26.65 -22.62
CA ASN A 126 -0.57 -26.58 -24.03
C ASN A 126 -0.83 -27.98 -24.59
N GLY A 127 -1.94 -28.12 -25.32
CA GLY A 127 -2.19 -29.31 -26.11
C GLY A 127 -1.03 -29.43 -27.11
N PRO A 128 -0.73 -30.64 -27.58
CA PRO A 128 0.36 -30.83 -28.54
C PRO A 128 0.20 -29.84 -29.69
N ALA A 129 1.30 -29.21 -30.08
CA ALA A 129 1.34 -28.24 -31.17
C ALA A 129 0.61 -28.83 -32.40
N PRO A 130 -0.25 -28.05 -33.07
CA PRO A 130 -0.89 -28.53 -34.29
C PRO A 130 0.19 -28.95 -35.29
N PRO A 131 -0.01 -30.04 -36.05
CA PRO A 131 0.99 -30.53 -36.98
C PRO A 131 1.37 -29.42 -37.97
N MET A 132 2.68 -29.18 -38.11
CA MET A 132 3.22 -28.28 -39.13
C MET A 132 2.69 -28.73 -40.49
N ASN A 133 1.94 -27.84 -41.13
CA ASN A 133 1.45 -28.04 -42.48
C ASN A 133 2.65 -27.92 -43.43
N VAL A 134 3.27 -29.06 -43.77
CA VAL A 134 4.30 -29.13 -44.82
C VAL A 134 3.58 -29.05 -46.17
N GLY A 135 3.16 -27.85 -46.51
CA GLY A 135 2.43 -27.53 -47.73
C GLY A 135 3.37 -27.13 -48.88
N ARG A 136 3.52 -28.06 -49.81
CA ARG A 136 3.81 -27.90 -51.26
C ARG A 136 5.15 -27.31 -51.67
N GLY A 137 5.94 -28.18 -52.28
CA GLY A 137 7.14 -27.83 -53.04
C GLY A 137 6.85 -26.84 -54.17
N TYR A 138 7.81 -25.93 -54.34
CA TYR A 138 7.99 -25.14 -55.54
C TYR A 138 8.24 -26.07 -56.73
N ARG A 139 7.31 -26.10 -57.67
CA ARG A 139 7.57 -26.58 -59.04
C ARG A 139 8.04 -25.35 -59.83
N LYS A 140 9.29 -25.38 -60.28
CA LYS A 140 9.84 -24.44 -61.26
C LYS A 140 9.19 -24.72 -62.62
N GLU A 141 8.70 -23.67 -63.26
CA GLU A 141 8.73 -23.50 -64.71
C GLU A 141 9.82 -22.48 -65.03
#